data_AF-A0A4Q0S8D1-F1
#
_entry.id   AF-A0A4Q0S8D1-F1
#
_cell.length_a   1.000
_cell.length_b   1.000
_cell.length_c   1.000
_cell.angle_alpha   90.00
_cell.angle_beta   90.00
_cell.angle_gamma   90.00
#
_symmetry.space_group_name_H-M   'P 1'
#
loop_
_entity.id
_entity.type
_entity.pdbx_description
1 polymer ?
#
loop_
_entity_poly.entity_id
_entity_poly.type
_entity_poly.pdbx_seq_one_letter_code
_entity_poly.pdbx_strand_id
1 'polypeptide(L)'
;MGMAEQLLFGSASGLASEGFIPFVTTYAVFASRRAYDFIHQTIAEENRNVKIACALPGLTSGYGPSHQAAEDIALLRAMPNMTVIDPCDA
;
A
#
# COMPACT_ATOMS: atom_id res chain seq x y z
N MET A 1 -2.55 13.12 4.29
CA MET A 1 -2.22 13.90 3.07
C MET A 1 -3.47 14.26 2.23
N GLY A 2 -4.69 14.32 2.79
CA GLY A 2 -5.92 14.41 1.98
C GLY A 2 -6.14 13.16 1.10
N MET A 3 -6.97 13.28 0.05
CA MET A 3 -7.25 12.23 -0.94
C MET A 3 -6.13 12.16 -2.00
N ALA A 4 -4.90 11.90 -1.56
CA ALA A 4 -3.71 11.92 -2.40
C ALA A 4 -2.77 10.76 -2.05
N GLU A 5 -3.16 9.54 -2.43
CA GLU A 5 -2.43 8.33 -2.08
C GLU A 5 -1.05 8.29 -2.75
N GLN A 6 -0.88 8.79 -3.98
CA GLN A 6 0.45 8.90 -4.58
C GLN A 6 1.40 9.75 -3.72
N LEU A 7 0.91 10.91 -3.24
CA LEU A 7 1.67 11.78 -2.35
C LEU A 7 1.96 11.10 -1.01
N LEU A 8 0.99 10.36 -0.46
CA LEU A 8 1.15 9.61 0.78
C LEU A 8 2.31 8.61 0.71
N PHE A 9 2.36 7.78 -0.35
CA PHE A 9 3.41 6.78 -0.52
C PHE A 9 4.76 7.39 -0.94
N GLY A 10 4.76 8.39 -1.82
CA GLY A 10 6.00 9.10 -2.17
C GLY A 10 6.63 9.83 -0.98
N SER A 11 5.82 10.45 -0.11
CA SER A 11 6.33 11.07 1.12
C SER A 11 6.89 10.03 2.09
N ALA A 12 6.26 8.86 2.19
CA ALA A 12 6.77 7.75 3.00
C ALA A 12 8.11 7.23 2.48
N SER A 13 8.26 7.07 1.16
CA SER A 13 9.56 6.73 0.57
C SER A 13 10.63 7.76 0.94
N GLY A 14 10.33 9.06 0.81
CA GLY A 14 11.24 10.13 1.21
C GLY A 14 11.63 10.06 2.70
N LEU A 15 10.66 9.88 3.60
CA LEU A 15 10.93 9.70 5.03
C LEU A 15 11.80 8.46 5.31
N ALA A 16 11.56 7.35 4.62
CA ALA A 16 12.38 6.15 4.75
C ALA A 16 13.81 6.38 4.24
N SER A 17 14.00 7.23 3.21
CA SER A 17 15.32 7.61 2.73
C SER A 17 16.12 8.42 3.75
N GLU A 18 15.44 9.19 4.61
CA GLU A 18 16.04 9.94 5.71
C GLU A 18 16.21 9.11 7.00
N GLY A 19 15.99 7.78 6.93
CA GLY A 19 16.23 6.85 8.04
C GLY A 19 15.06 6.70 9.01
N PHE A 20 13.90 7.29 8.74
CA PHE A 20 12.67 7.01 9.51
C PHE A 20 12.04 5.68 9.11
N ILE A 21 11.14 5.16 9.96
CA ILE A 21 10.32 3.97 9.68
C ILE A 21 8.85 4.39 9.56
N PRO A 22 8.42 4.86 8.37
CA PRO A 22 7.05 5.32 8.18
C PRO A 22 6.06 4.15 8.13
N PHE A 23 4.93 4.36 8.82
CA PHE A 23 3.75 3.51 8.72
C PHE A 23 2.68 4.25 7.93
N VAL A 24 2.22 3.64 6.85
CA VAL A 24 1.26 4.21 5.90
C VAL A 24 -0.03 3.41 5.94
N THR A 25 -1.17 4.09 6.00
CA THR A 25 -2.49 3.46 5.96
C THR A 25 -3.45 4.17 5.01
N THR A 26 -4.25 3.37 4.30
CA THR A 26 -5.35 3.76 3.42
C THR A 26 -6.19 2.51 3.12
N TYR A 27 -7.22 2.59 2.28
CA TYR A 27 -7.94 1.40 1.82
C TYR A 27 -7.11 0.60 0.82
N ALA A 28 -7.19 -0.73 0.89
CA ALA A 28 -6.41 -1.63 0.05
C ALA A 28 -6.59 -1.31 -1.44
N VAL A 29 -7.82 -1.00 -1.86
CA VAL A 29 -8.14 -0.59 -3.24
C VAL A 29 -7.42 0.69 -3.67
N PHE A 30 -7.23 1.65 -2.76
CA PHE A 30 -6.55 2.90 -3.09
C PHE A 30 -5.03 2.72 -3.10
N ALA A 31 -4.48 1.90 -2.21
CA ALA A 31 -3.08 1.52 -2.27
C ALA A 31 -2.78 0.74 -3.57
N SER A 32 -3.55 -0.32 -3.85
CA SER A 32 -3.27 -1.25 -4.94
C SER A 32 -3.66 -0.76 -6.33
N ARG A 33 -4.66 0.14 -6.46
CA ARG A 33 -5.07 0.68 -7.77
C ARG A 33 -4.64 2.13 -8.02
N ARG A 34 -4.66 3.00 -7.01
CA ARG A 34 -4.35 4.44 -7.20
C ARG A 34 -2.88 4.77 -6.97
N ALA A 35 -2.22 4.10 -6.03
CA ALA A 35 -0.83 4.36 -5.67
C ALA A 35 0.18 3.30 -6.13
N TYR A 36 -0.28 2.29 -6.88
CA TYR A 36 0.52 1.13 -7.29
C TYR A 36 1.91 1.50 -7.80
N ASP A 37 1.99 2.40 -8.77
CA ASP A 37 3.26 2.78 -9.41
C ASP A 37 4.21 3.47 -8.42
N PHE A 38 3.70 4.28 -7.50
CA PHE A 38 4.52 4.93 -6.48
C PHE A 38 5.06 3.93 -5.47
N ILE A 39 4.24 2.97 -5.05
CA ILE A 39 4.68 1.87 -4.18
C ILE A 39 5.76 1.05 -4.90
N HIS A 40 5.51 0.69 -6.15
CA HIS A 40 6.44 -0.09 -6.96
C HIS A 40 7.79 0.62 -7.13
N GLN A 41 7.78 1.81 -7.72
CA GLN A 41 9.01 2.51 -8.12
C GLN A 41 9.78 3.07 -6.93
N THR A 42 9.10 3.67 -5.96
CA THR A 42 9.78 4.46 -4.91
C THR A 42 9.98 3.70 -3.60
N ILE A 43 9.25 2.60 -3.38
CA ILE A 43 9.35 1.81 -2.14
C ILE A 43 9.91 0.43 -2.44
N ALA A 44 9.27 -0.33 -3.34
CA ALA A 44 9.59 -1.72 -3.60
C ALA A 44 10.92 -1.90 -4.34
N GLU A 45 11.10 -1.20 -5.46
CA GLU A 45 12.34 -1.22 -6.26
C GLU A 45 13.56 -0.74 -5.45
N GLU A 46 13.39 0.36 -4.70
CA GLU A 46 14.44 0.92 -3.85
C GLU A 46 14.63 0.17 -2.50
N ASN A 47 13.87 -0.91 -2.27
CA ASN A 47 13.89 -1.71 -1.03
C ASN A 47 13.80 -0.85 0.25
N ARG A 48 12.91 0.16 0.25
CA ARG A 48 12.76 1.11 1.36
C ARG A 48 12.00 0.48 2.52
N ASN A 49 12.40 0.83 3.74
CA ASN A 49 11.76 0.34 4.97
C ASN A 49 10.45 1.09 5.28
N VAL A 50 9.41 0.85 4.48
CA VAL A 50 8.07 1.39 4.68
C VAL A 50 7.12 0.28 5.13
N LYS A 51 6.29 0.55 6.13
CA LYS A 51 5.24 -0.39 6.57
C LYS A 51 3.89 0.06 6.01
N ILE A 52 3.24 -0.80 5.24
CA ILE A 52 1.97 -0.51 4.59
C ILE A 52 0.88 -1.35 5.26
N ALA A 53 -0.07 -0.70 5.94
CA ALA A 53 -1.18 -1.34 6.62
C ALA A 53 -2.50 -0.84 6.02
N CYS A 54 -3.11 -1.65 5.17
CA CYS A 54 -4.34 -1.27 4.47
C CYS A 54 -5.59 -1.83 5.14
N ALA A 55 -6.68 -1.07 5.08
CA ALA A 55 -8.01 -1.52 5.51
C ALA A 55 -8.86 -1.96 4.31
N LEU A 56 -9.91 -2.73 4.58
CA LEU A 56 -10.84 -3.24 3.58
C LEU A 56 -10.18 -4.05 2.44
N PRO A 57 -9.36 -5.08 2.75
CA PRO A 57 -8.75 -5.92 1.72
C PRO A 57 -9.80 -6.80 1.04
N GLY A 58 -9.52 -7.25 -0.18
CA GLY A 58 -10.39 -8.21 -0.87
C GLY A 58 -11.87 -7.76 -1.00
N LEU A 59 -12.79 -8.66 -0.63
CA LEU A 59 -14.24 -8.49 -0.76
C LEU A 59 -14.92 -8.19 0.59
N THR A 60 -14.46 -7.17 1.31
CA THR A 60 -14.93 -6.91 2.69
C THR A 60 -15.83 -5.68 2.83
N SER A 61 -15.98 -4.83 1.81
CA SER A 61 -16.70 -3.55 1.96
C SER A 61 -18.16 -3.60 1.48
N GLY A 62 -19.02 -2.74 2.03
CA GLY A 62 -20.40 -2.53 1.55
C GLY A 62 -20.53 -1.41 0.52
N TYR A 63 -19.43 -0.72 0.19
CA TYR A 63 -19.42 0.51 -0.64
C TYR A 63 -19.49 0.25 -2.14
N GLY A 64 -19.75 -0.99 -2.55
CA GLY A 64 -19.86 -1.41 -3.94
C GLY A 64 -18.51 -1.70 -4.63
N PRO A 65 -18.54 -2.06 -5.92
CA PRO A 65 -17.37 -2.59 -6.64
C PRO A 65 -16.16 -1.64 -6.66
N SER A 66 -16.39 -0.34 -6.60
CA SER A 66 -15.32 0.67 -6.57
C SER A 66 -14.45 0.61 -5.32
N HIS A 67 -14.94 -0.02 -4.25
CA HIS A 67 -14.26 -0.15 -2.95
C HIS A 67 -13.94 -1.60 -2.59
N GLN A 68 -13.93 -2.50 -3.58
CA GLN A 68 -13.46 -3.87 -3.41
C GLN A 68 -12.05 -4.00 -3.97
N ALA A 69 -11.16 -4.61 -3.20
CA ALA A 69 -9.75 -4.79 -3.53
C ALA A 69 -9.45 -6.27 -3.83
N ALA A 70 -10.27 -6.93 -4.66
CA ALA A 70 -10.17 -8.37 -4.91
C ALA A 70 -8.81 -8.84 -5.47
N GLU A 71 -8.03 -7.92 -6.03
CA GLU A 71 -6.73 -8.16 -6.65
C GLU A 71 -5.54 -7.59 -5.87
N ASP A 72 -5.75 -7.02 -4.67
CA ASP A 72 -4.70 -6.36 -3.89
C ASP A 72 -3.49 -7.25 -3.60
N ILE A 73 -3.72 -8.48 -3.13
CA ILE A 73 -2.67 -9.46 -2.87
C ILE A 73 -1.93 -9.78 -4.16
N ALA A 74 -2.63 -10.00 -5.27
CA ALA A 74 -2.02 -10.35 -6.56
C ALA A 74 -1.13 -9.22 -7.10
N LEU A 75 -1.59 -7.97 -6.98
CA LEU A 75 -0.85 -6.78 -7.41
C LEU A 75 0.37 -6.55 -6.52
N LEU A 76 0.20 -6.51 -5.19
CA LEU A 76 1.28 -6.16 -4.27
C LEU A 76 2.33 -7.26 -4.15
N ARG A 77 1.95 -8.55 -4.20
CA ARG A 77 2.91 -9.67 -4.15
C ARG A 77 3.78 -9.79 -5.40
N ALA A 78 3.37 -9.18 -6.50
CA ALA A 78 4.11 -9.23 -7.76
C ALA A 78 5.27 -8.23 -7.78
N MET A 79 5.29 -7.27 -6.85
CA MET A 79 6.38 -6.29 -6.72
C MET A 79 7.64 -6.94 -6.14
N PRO A 80 8.84 -6.50 -6.55
CA PRO A 80 10.08 -6.97 -5.94
C PRO A 80 10.19 -6.52 -4.48
N ASN A 81 10.95 -7.27 -3.68
CA ASN A 81 11.25 -6.96 -2.27
C ASN A 81 10.03 -6.81 -1.34
N MET A 82 8.83 -7.18 -1.80
CA MET A 82 7.61 -6.99 -1.04
C MET A 82 7.30 -8.20 -0.17
N THR A 83 7.11 -7.94 1.13
CA THR A 83 6.56 -8.93 2.05
C THR A 83 5.08 -8.63 2.24
N VAL A 84 4.22 -9.54 1.80
CA VAL A 84 2.77 -9.45 1.97
C VAL A 84 2.34 -10.33 3.12
N ILE A 85 1.55 -9.78 4.04
CA ILE A 85 1.05 -10.46 5.24
C ILE A 85 -0.48 -10.29 5.26
N ASP A 86 -1.19 -11.40 5.44
CA ASP A 86 -2.66 -11.45 5.61
C ASP A 86 -2.97 -12.10 6.97
N PRO A 87 -3.01 -11.32 8.06
CA PRO A 87 -3.21 -11.85 9.40
C PRO A 87 -4.67 -12.23 9.64
N CYS A 88 -4.91 -13.31 10.41
CA CYS A 88 -6.26 -13.74 10.77
C CYS A 88 -6.80 -13.11 12.06
N ASP A 89 -5.92 -12.62 12.94
CA ASP A 89 -6.23 -11.99 14.23
C ASP A 89 -5.16 -10.94 14.63
N ALA A 90 -5.28 -10.42 15.86
CA ALA A 90 -4.43 -9.36 16.41
C ALA A 90 -3.27 -9.90 17.25
#